data_AF-A0A021XI09-F1
#
_entry.id   AF-A0A021XI09-F1
#
_cell.length_a   1.000
_cell.length_b   1.000
_cell.length_c   1.000
_cell.angle_alpha   90.00
_cell.angle_beta   90.00
_cell.angle_gamma   90.00
#
_symmetry.space_group_name_H-M   'P 1'
#
loop_
_entity.id
_entity.type
_entity.pdbx_description
1 polymer ?
#
loop_
_entity_poly.entity_id
_entity_poly.type
_entity_poly.pdbx_seq_one_letter_code
_entity_poly.pdbx_strand_id
1 'polypeptide(L)' 'MTKIAVTLPEAVALSGIGRTKLYQLFKDGTLKPRKVGSRTLVIVEELEAYLKNLPVAA' A
#
# COMPACT_ATOMS: atom_id res chain seq x y z
N MET A 1 19.37 -5.08 0.52
CA MET A 1 18.98 -3.67 0.37
C MET A 1 17.46 -3.63 0.32
N THR A 2 16.79 -3.02 1.30
CA THR A 2 15.32 -3.03 1.41
C THR A 2 14.72 -1.99 0.45
N LYS A 3 13.62 -2.32 -0.22
CA LYS A 3 12.92 -1.38 -1.11
C LYS A 3 12.26 -0.28 -0.27
N ILE A 4 12.41 0.98 -0.68
CA ILE A 4 11.80 2.15 0.00
C ILE A 4 10.36 2.35 -0.47
N ALA A 5 10.09 2.02 -1.74
CA ALA A 5 8.76 2.10 -2.33
C ALA A 5 8.54 0.92 -3.28
N VAL A 6 7.27 0.55 -3.45
CA VAL A 6 6.85 -0.58 -4.27
C VAL A 6 5.74 -0.18 -5.21
N THR A 7 5.68 -0.80 -6.37
CA THR A 7 4.58 -0.62 -7.32
C THR A 7 3.28 -1.22 -6.78
N LEU A 8 2.13 -0.87 -7.36
CA LEU A 8 0.86 -1.46 -6.96
C LEU A 8 0.83 -3.01 -7.01
N PRO A 9 1.32 -3.70 -8.07
CA PRO A 9 1.40 -5.16 -8.07
C PRO A 9 2.26 -5.72 -6.92
N GLU A 10 3.38 -5.06 -6.62
CA GLU A 10 4.25 -5.46 -5.52
C GLU A 10 3.60 -5.20 -4.15
N ALA A 11 2.88 -4.09 -3.99
CA ALA A 11 2.12 -3.80 -2.78
C ALA A 11 1.05 -4.88 -2.51
N VAL A 12 0.39 -5.36 -3.56
CA VAL A 12 -0.55 -6.50 -3.45
C VAL A 12 0.16 -7.75 -2.98
N ALA A 13 1.31 -8.08 -3.58
CA ALA A 13 2.08 -9.26 -3.22
C ALA A 13 2.65 -9.18 -1.78
N LEU A 14 3.05 -8.00 -1.33
CA LEU A 14 3.62 -7.76 0.00
C LEU A 14 2.57 -7.71 1.11
N SER A 15 1.45 -7.05 0.86
CA SER A 15 0.40 -6.86 1.89
C SER A 15 -0.66 -7.95 1.90
N GLY A 16 -0.80 -8.74 0.82
CA GLY A 16 -1.92 -9.65 0.62
C GLY A 16 -3.26 -8.93 0.35
N ILE A 17 -3.28 -7.59 0.32
CA ILE A 17 -4.48 -6.80 0.06
C ILE A 17 -4.74 -6.73 -1.45
N GLY A 18 -5.94 -7.11 -1.88
CA GLY A 18 -6.35 -7.04 -3.28
C GLY A 18 -6.33 -5.61 -3.85
N ARG A 19 -6.08 -5.49 -5.16
CA ARG A 19 -6.00 -4.20 -5.89
C ARG A 19 -7.18 -3.27 -5.62
N THR A 20 -8.40 -3.79 -5.66
CA THR A 20 -9.62 -3.00 -5.44
C THR A 20 -9.61 -2.33 -4.07
N LYS A 21 -9.19 -3.06 -3.03
CA LYS A 21 -9.14 -2.53 -1.66
C LYS A 21 -8.03 -1.50 -1.51
N LEU A 22 -6.86 -1.70 -2.12
CA LEU A 22 -5.81 -0.69 -2.16
C LEU A 22 -6.27 0.61 -2.84
N TYR A 23 -7.00 0.52 -3.95
CA TYR A 23 -7.59 1.71 -4.58
C TYR A 23 -8.65 2.40 -3.70
N GLN A 24 -9.44 1.64 -2.94
CA GLN A 24 -10.33 2.22 -1.93
C GLN A 24 -9.54 2.99 -0.87
N LEU A 25 -8.47 2.39 -0.34
CA LEU A 25 -7.56 3.01 0.64
C LEU A 25 -6.83 4.24 0.09
N PHE A 26 -6.62 4.31 -1.21
CA PHE A 26 -6.08 5.52 -1.86
C PHE A 26 -7.14 6.61 -1.99
N LYS A 27 -8.39 6.22 -2.27
CA LYS A 27 -9.51 7.15 -2.43
C LYS A 27 -9.98 7.73 -1.10
N ASP A 28 -9.97 6.93 -0.03
CA ASP A 28 -10.32 7.37 1.32
C ASP A 28 -9.18 8.14 2.02
N GLY A 29 -7.98 8.16 1.42
CA GLY A 29 -6.81 8.89 1.92
C GLY A 29 -6.02 8.18 3.03
N THR A 30 -6.40 6.94 3.37
CA THR A 30 -5.72 6.12 4.38
C THR A 30 -4.30 5.75 3.94
N LEU A 31 -4.13 5.42 2.66
CA LEU A 31 -2.82 5.23 2.04
C LEU A 31 -2.58 6.31 0.99
N LYS A 32 -1.36 6.85 0.94
CA LYS A 32 -1.01 7.96 0.04
C LYS A 32 -0.14 7.47 -1.12
N PRO A 33 -0.73 7.08 -2.26
CA PRO A 33 0.06 6.68 -3.41
C PRO A 33 0.86 7.87 -3.96
N ARG A 34 2.13 7.62 -4.31
CA ARG A 34 3.02 8.58 -4.97
C ARG A 34 3.10 8.26 -6.45
N LYS A 35 2.67 9.19 -7.31
CA LYS A 35 2.65 9.00 -8.75
C LYS A 35 3.94 9.52 -9.39
N VAL A 36 4.57 8.70 -10.24
CA VAL A 36 5.70 9.09 -11.08
C VAL A 36 5.44 8.64 -12.52
N GLY A 37 5.14 9.59 -13.40
CA GLY A 37 4.70 9.32 -14.77
C GLY A 37 3.45 8.41 -14.79
N SER A 38 3.59 7.23 -15.40
CA SER A 38 2.53 6.21 -15.48
C SER A 38 2.50 5.26 -14.28
N ARG A 39 3.50 5.29 -13.40
CA ARG A 39 3.62 4.36 -12.27
C ARG A 39 3.06 4.95 -10.98
N THR A 40 2.37 4.12 -10.24
CA THR A 40 1.94 4.39 -8.86
C THR A 40 2.84 3.64 -7.90
N LEU A 41 3.50 4.38 -7.02
CA LEU A 41 4.37 3.86 -5.98
C LEU A 41 3.69 4.00 -4.62
N VAL A 42 3.89 3.03 -3.76
CA VAL A 42 3.44 2.99 -2.37
C VAL A 42 4.68 2.91 -1.50
N ILE A 43 4.80 3.82 -0.53
CA ILE A 43 5.91 3.79 0.43
C ILE A 43 5.76 2.56 1.32
N VAL A 44 6.81 1.76 1.43
CA VAL A 44 6.78 0.51 2.21
C VAL A 44 6.46 0.79 3.68
N GLU A 45 7.06 1.84 4.25
CA GLU A 45 6.82 2.25 5.64
C GLU A 45 5.36 2.62 5.92
N GLU A 46 4.70 3.34 5.02
CA GLU A 46 3.27 3.69 5.16
C GLU A 46 2.38 2.45 5.05
N LEU A 47 2.70 1.54 4.13
CA LEU A 47 1.98 0.28 3.96
C LEU A 47 2.12 -0.61 5.20
N GLU A 48 3.32 -0.72 5.75
CA GLU A 48 3.56 -1.45 6.99
C GLU A 48 2.85 -0.83 8.19
N ALA A 49 2.89 0.50 8.32
CA ALA A 49 2.19 1.22 9.39
C ALA A 49 0.68 0.99 9.33
N TYR A 50 0.10 0.98 8.13
CA TYR A 50 -1.31 0.63 7.94
C TYR A 50 -1.63 -0.79 8.42
N LEU A 51 -0.83 -1.77 8.00
CA LEU A 51 -1.03 -3.17 8.39
C LEU A 51 -0.92 -3.39 9.91
N LYS A 52 0.04 -2.71 10.57
CA LYS A 52 0.22 -2.77 12.03
C LYS A 52 -0.93 -2.14 12.82
N ASN A 53 -1.65 -1.20 12.21
CA ASN A 53 -2.80 -0.54 12.82
C ASN A 53 -4.14 -1.27 12.57
N LEU A 54 -4.14 -2.39 11.84
CA LEU A 54 -5.36 -3.18 11.65
C LEU A 54 -5.81 -3.81 12.97
N PRO A 55 -7.12 -3.92 13.21
CA PRO A 55 -7.62 -4.66 14.37
C PRO A 55 -7.21 -6.13 14.28
N VAL A 56 -6.86 -6.71 15.42
CA VAL A 56 -6.60 -8.15 15.51
C VAL A 56 -7.92 -8.89 15.24
N ALA A 57 -7.87 -9.90 14.37
CA ALA A 57 -9.03 -10.75 14.13
C ALA A 57 -9.44 -11.44 15.44
N ALA A 58 -10.74 -11.43 15.74
CA ALA A 58 -11.33 -12.15 16.88
C ALA A 58 -11.30 -13.66 16.66
#